data_AF-A0A429MK18-F1
#
_entry.id   AF-A0A429MK18-F1
#
_cell.length_a   1.000
_cell.length_b   1.000
_cell.length_c   1.000
_cell.angle_alpha   90.00
_cell.angle_beta   90.00
_cell.angle_gamma   90.00
#
_symmetry.space_group_name_H-M   'P 1'
#
loop_
_entity.id
_entity.type
_entity.pdbx_description
1 polymer ?
#
loop_
_entity_poly.entity_id
_entity_poly.type
_entity_poly.pdbx_seq_one_letter_code
_entity_poly.pdbx_strand_id
1 'polypeptide(L)'
;GEVLCASANGYGKRTPVNDFPTKKRGGKGVIAIKTSERNGELVGAVSIDETKELLLISDGGTLVRTRAAEVAMTGRNAQGVRLIRLSEEETLVGVVSIEAVEDEEELLEGEVDTTETDSEEAVSNNEDTSEE
;
A
#
# COMPACT_ATOMS: atom_id res chain seq x y z
N GLY A 1 7.43 10.79 -17.15
CA GLY A 1 6.93 9.43 -16.98
C GLY A 1 8.02 8.55 -16.41
N GLU A 2 7.61 7.56 -15.66
CA GLU A 2 8.46 6.63 -14.90
C GLU A 2 8.05 5.20 -15.22
N VAL A 3 8.96 4.27 -15.00
CA VAL A 3 8.66 2.84 -15.02
C VAL A 3 8.70 2.34 -13.59
N LEU A 4 7.59 1.78 -13.12
CA LEU A 4 7.56 1.01 -11.89
C LEU A 4 7.83 -0.46 -12.22
N CYS A 5 8.78 -1.07 -11.53
CA CYS A 5 8.99 -2.51 -11.54
C CYS A 5 8.56 -3.11 -10.19
N ALA A 6 7.86 -4.24 -10.22
CA ALA A 6 7.52 -5.04 -9.04
C ALA A 6 7.95 -6.50 -9.22
N SER A 7 8.46 -7.11 -8.16
CA SER A 7 8.99 -8.48 -8.14
C SER A 7 8.20 -9.39 -7.20
N ALA A 8 8.36 -10.71 -7.39
CA ALA A 8 7.51 -11.75 -6.78
C ALA A 8 7.46 -11.69 -5.25
N ASN A 9 8.56 -11.30 -4.59
CA ASN A 9 8.60 -11.22 -3.12
C ASN A 9 8.17 -9.83 -2.59
N GLY A 10 7.41 -9.06 -3.38
CA GLY A 10 6.84 -7.79 -2.96
C GLY A 10 7.82 -6.62 -2.94
N TYR A 11 8.91 -6.67 -3.71
CA TYR A 11 9.87 -5.56 -3.84
C TYR A 11 9.69 -4.82 -5.15
N GLY A 12 10.05 -3.55 -5.19
CA GLY A 12 9.96 -2.75 -6.39
C GLY A 12 10.50 -1.35 -6.24
N LYS A 13 10.45 -0.60 -7.34
CA LYS A 13 10.95 0.78 -7.42
C LYS A 13 10.39 1.49 -8.63
N ARG A 14 10.40 2.82 -8.54
CA ARG A 14 10.20 3.71 -9.69
C ARG A 14 11.54 4.10 -10.28
N THR A 15 11.61 4.21 -11.60
CA THR A 15 12.81 4.67 -12.30
C THR A 15 12.40 5.61 -13.44
N PRO A 16 13.01 6.80 -13.56
CA PRO A 16 12.74 7.70 -14.67
C PRO A 16 12.93 7.00 -16.02
N VAL A 17 12.05 7.25 -16.98
CA VAL A 17 12.17 6.68 -18.34
C VAL A 17 13.50 7.09 -18.99
N ASN A 18 14.01 8.29 -18.68
CA ASN A 18 15.27 8.80 -19.20
C ASN A 18 16.51 7.97 -18.79
N ASP A 19 16.42 7.17 -17.73
CA ASP A 19 17.52 6.27 -17.35
C ASP A 19 17.65 5.09 -18.32
N PHE A 20 16.61 4.78 -19.09
CA PHE A 20 16.60 3.68 -20.05
C PHE A 20 17.16 4.14 -21.41
N PRO A 21 18.40 3.75 -21.77
CA PRO A 21 18.99 4.16 -23.03
C PRO A 21 18.25 3.51 -24.20
N THR A 22 18.11 4.27 -25.29
CA THR A 22 17.62 3.71 -26.54
C THR A 22 18.59 2.65 -27.06
N LYS A 23 18.12 1.41 -27.24
CA LYS A 23 18.87 0.30 -27.82
C LYS A 23 18.22 -0.16 -29.12
N LYS A 24 19.03 -0.65 -30.06
CA LYS A 24 18.53 -1.23 -31.32
C LYS A 24 17.75 -2.52 -31.03
N ARG A 25 16.77 -2.82 -31.89
CA ARG A 25 16.01 -4.08 -31.85
C ARG A 25 16.95 -5.29 -32.00
N GLY A 26 16.65 -6.37 -31.28
CA GLY A 26 17.41 -7.63 -31.34
C GLY A 26 18.61 -7.73 -30.38
N GLY A 27 18.84 -6.70 -29.55
CA GLY A 27 19.82 -6.78 -28.45
C GLY A 27 19.27 -7.49 -27.20
N LYS A 28 20.15 -7.80 -26.24
CA LYS A 28 19.80 -8.42 -24.95
C LYS A 28 19.09 -7.48 -23.96
N GLY A 29 18.85 -6.22 -24.34
CA GLY A 29 18.33 -5.20 -23.46
C GLY A 29 19.35 -4.73 -22.41
N VAL A 30 18.82 -4.12 -21.35
CA VAL A 30 19.59 -3.59 -20.22
C VAL A 30 18.85 -3.88 -18.92
N ILE A 31 19.55 -3.98 -17.79
CA ILE A 31 18.93 -4.31 -16.49
C ILE A 31 17.98 -3.18 -16.07
N ALA A 32 16.74 -3.53 -15.72
CA ALA A 32 15.69 -2.61 -15.25
C ALA A 32 15.51 -2.64 -13.73
N ILE A 33 15.73 -3.80 -13.11
CA ILE A 33 15.76 -4.05 -11.66
C ILE A 33 16.66 -5.26 -11.41
N LYS A 34 17.35 -5.29 -10.27
CA LYS A 34 18.15 -6.46 -9.88
C LYS A 34 17.26 -7.54 -9.27
N THR A 35 17.04 -8.63 -10.00
CA THR A 35 16.41 -9.84 -9.47
C THR A 35 17.43 -10.61 -8.64
N SER A 36 17.06 -10.97 -7.41
CA SER A 36 17.88 -11.73 -6.47
C SER A 36 16.97 -12.64 -5.68
N GLU A 37 17.50 -13.61 -4.92
CA GLU A 37 16.70 -14.48 -4.04
C GLU A 37 15.78 -13.68 -3.12
N ARG A 38 16.25 -12.51 -2.64
CA ARG A 38 15.44 -11.57 -1.86
C ARG A 38 14.22 -11.05 -2.62
N ASN A 39 14.41 -10.68 -3.89
CA ASN A 39 13.38 -10.00 -4.70
C ASN A 39 12.43 -10.99 -5.40
N GLY A 40 12.94 -12.15 -5.79
CA GLY A 40 12.29 -13.03 -6.76
C GLY A 40 12.38 -12.48 -8.19
N GLU A 41 11.61 -13.11 -9.07
CA GLU A 41 11.50 -12.71 -10.48
C GLU A 41 10.70 -11.41 -10.64
N LEU A 42 10.87 -10.74 -11.78
CA LEU A 42 10.05 -9.58 -12.13
C LEU A 42 8.63 -10.05 -12.47
N VAL A 43 7.64 -9.49 -11.78
CA VAL A 43 6.21 -9.78 -12.02
C VAL A 43 5.65 -8.86 -13.07
N GLY A 44 5.99 -7.57 -12.99
CA GLY A 44 5.49 -6.60 -13.95
C GLY A 44 6.27 -5.29 -13.96
N ALA A 45 6.19 -4.62 -15.09
CA ALA A 45 6.66 -3.25 -15.27
C ALA A 45 5.53 -2.41 -15.86
N VAL A 46 5.16 -1.33 -15.18
CA VAL A 46 4.07 -0.45 -15.58
C VAL A 46 4.56 0.99 -15.76
N SER A 47 4.06 1.66 -16.78
CA SER A 47 4.34 3.08 -17.00
C SER A 47 3.45 3.91 -16.10
N ILE A 48 4.05 4.79 -15.30
CA ILE A 48 3.34 5.61 -14.32
C ILE A 48 3.88 7.04 -14.30
N ASP A 49 3.23 7.86 -13.51
CA ASP A 49 3.68 9.16 -13.02
C ASP A 49 3.33 9.24 -11.52
N GLU A 50 3.65 10.35 -10.87
CA GLU A 50 3.49 10.49 -9.43
C GLU A 50 2.03 10.60 -8.96
N THR A 51 1.10 10.90 -9.89
CA THR A 51 -0.33 11.07 -9.58
C THR A 51 -1.11 9.76 -9.57
N LYS A 52 -0.49 8.68 -10.07
CA LYS A 52 -1.12 7.37 -10.17
C LYS A 52 -1.00 6.56 -8.90
N GLU A 53 -1.76 5.49 -8.85
CA GLU A 53 -1.66 4.49 -7.81
C GLU A 53 -1.44 3.10 -8.40
N LEU A 54 -1.02 2.20 -7.53
CA LEU A 54 -0.66 0.84 -7.84
C LEU A 54 -1.60 -0.09 -7.10
N LEU A 55 -2.15 -1.06 -7.81
CA LEU A 55 -2.82 -2.20 -7.23
C LEU A 55 -1.88 -3.40 -7.31
N LEU A 56 -1.45 -3.89 -6.14
CA LEU A 56 -0.60 -5.05 -5.98
C LEU A 56 -1.46 -6.24 -5.57
N ILE A 57 -1.32 -7.37 -6.27
CA ILE A 57 -2.19 -8.54 -6.11
C ILE A 57 -1.32 -9.75 -5.78
N SER A 58 -1.57 -10.39 -4.63
CA SER A 58 -0.96 -11.68 -4.29
C SER A 58 -1.77 -12.87 -4.80
N ASP A 59 -1.13 -14.02 -4.92
CA ASP A 59 -1.79 -15.32 -5.17
C ASP A 59 -2.76 -15.73 -4.05
N GLY A 60 -2.51 -15.28 -2.82
CA GLY A 60 -3.42 -15.43 -1.68
C GLY A 60 -4.68 -14.56 -1.74
N GLY A 61 -4.81 -13.70 -2.76
CA GLY A 61 -5.94 -12.79 -2.91
C GLY A 61 -5.82 -11.51 -2.07
N THR A 62 -4.64 -11.21 -1.53
CA THR A 62 -4.37 -9.93 -0.86
C THR A 62 -4.22 -8.83 -1.90
N LEU A 63 -5.00 -7.75 -1.76
CA LEU A 63 -4.89 -6.56 -2.60
C LEU A 63 -4.39 -5.38 -1.76
N VAL A 64 -3.34 -4.70 -2.24
CA VAL A 64 -2.82 -3.49 -1.62
C VAL A 64 -2.79 -2.37 -2.64
N ARG A 65 -3.39 -1.24 -2.26
CA ARG A 65 -3.33 0.02 -3.01
C ARG A 65 -2.17 0.86 -2.45
N THR A 66 -1.35 1.41 -3.32
CA THR A 66 -0.21 2.24 -2.92
C THR A 66 -0.06 3.40 -3.88
N ARG A 67 0.07 4.62 -3.35
CA ARG A 67 0.32 5.81 -4.18
C ARG A 67 1.70 5.68 -4.83
N ALA A 68 1.79 5.96 -6.13
CA ALA A 68 3.05 5.88 -6.84
C ALA A 68 4.11 6.78 -6.18
N ALA A 69 3.72 7.99 -5.75
CA ALA A 69 4.57 8.94 -5.03
C ALA A 69 5.28 8.34 -3.79
N GLU A 70 4.66 7.38 -3.10
CA GLU A 70 5.22 6.73 -1.90
C GLU A 70 6.30 5.68 -2.23
N VAL A 71 6.33 5.20 -3.46
CA VAL A 71 7.32 4.22 -3.89
C VAL A 71 8.67 4.91 -4.15
N ALA A 72 9.74 4.34 -3.61
CA ALA A 72 11.08 4.90 -3.76
C ALA A 72 11.51 5.00 -5.24
N MET A 73 11.95 6.18 -5.64
CA MET A 73 12.57 6.44 -6.93
C MET A 73 14.06 6.15 -6.86
N THR A 74 14.53 5.15 -7.61
CA THR A 74 15.94 4.75 -7.65
C THR A 74 16.37 4.33 -9.04
N GLY A 75 17.68 4.32 -9.27
CA GLY A 75 18.26 3.98 -10.58
C GLY A 75 17.96 2.56 -11.03
N ARG A 76 18.17 2.29 -12.33
CA ARG A 76 17.84 1.01 -12.97
C ARG A 76 18.45 -0.23 -12.32
N ASN A 77 19.72 -0.21 -11.95
CA ASN A 77 20.42 -1.39 -11.42
C ASN A 77 20.26 -1.58 -9.89
N ALA A 78 19.28 -0.92 -9.27
CA ALA A 78 18.98 -1.09 -7.85
C ALA A 78 18.06 -2.30 -7.59
N GLN A 79 18.02 -2.76 -6.34
CA GLN A 79 17.09 -3.80 -5.89
C GLN A 79 15.69 -3.27 -5.59
N GLY A 80 15.56 -1.98 -5.28
CA GLY A 80 14.29 -1.38 -4.85
C GLY A 80 13.99 -1.58 -3.36
N VAL A 81 12.78 -1.20 -2.97
CA VAL A 81 12.25 -1.23 -1.61
C VAL A 81 11.06 -2.19 -1.53
N ARG A 82 10.62 -2.53 -0.31
CA ARG A 82 9.45 -3.39 -0.13
C ARG A 82 8.19 -2.57 -0.41
N LEU A 83 7.37 -3.03 -1.34
CA LEU A 83 6.07 -2.44 -1.68
C LEU A 83 4.95 -3.02 -0.82
N ILE A 84 4.97 -4.35 -0.63
CA ILE A 84 3.98 -5.11 0.11
C ILE A 84 4.69 -6.12 1.02
N ARG A 85 4.12 -6.38 2.20
CA ARG A 85 4.51 -7.51 3.04
C ARG A 85 3.63 -8.70 2.67
N LEU A 86 4.25 -9.76 2.18
CA LEU A 86 3.59 -11.02 1.86
C LEU A 86 3.83 -12.02 3.00
N SER A 87 2.89 -12.93 3.19
CA SER A 87 3.05 -14.12 4.03
C SER A 87 4.15 -15.03 3.47
N GLU A 88 4.71 -15.95 4.26
CA GLU A 88 5.83 -16.82 3.82
C GLU A 88 5.50 -17.69 2.61
N GLU A 89 4.23 -18.02 2.40
CA GLU A 89 3.74 -18.85 1.27
C GLU A 89 3.04 -18.02 0.18
N GLU A 90 3.04 -16.69 0.27
CA GLU A 90 2.40 -15.81 -0.71
C GLU A 90 3.42 -15.14 -1.64
N THR A 91 3.04 -15.01 -2.90
CA THR A 91 3.81 -14.28 -3.91
C THR A 91 2.97 -13.21 -4.58
N LEU A 92 3.63 -12.12 -4.98
CA LEU A 92 3.02 -11.10 -5.84
C LEU A 92 2.84 -11.69 -7.24
N VAL A 93 1.62 -11.69 -7.75
CA VAL A 93 1.29 -12.21 -9.09
C VAL A 93 0.87 -11.13 -10.07
N GLY A 94 0.52 -9.93 -9.58
CA GLY A 94 0.08 -8.84 -10.43
C GLY A 94 0.43 -7.45 -9.89
N VAL A 95 0.69 -6.54 -10.82
CA VAL A 95 0.78 -5.10 -10.56
C VAL A 95 0.03 -4.36 -11.67
N VAL A 96 -0.85 -3.45 -11.29
CA VAL A 96 -1.63 -2.62 -12.22
C VAL A 96 -1.52 -1.17 -11.79
N SER A 97 -1.29 -0.27 -12.74
CA SER A 97 -1.40 1.17 -12.51
C SER A 97 -2.85 1.62 -12.72
N ILE A 98 -3.39 2.39 -11.78
CA ILE A 98 -4.72 2.98 -11.87
C ILE A 98 -4.62 4.49 -11.67
N GLU A 99 -5.61 5.22 -12.18
CA GLU A 99 -5.76 6.65 -11.84
C GLU A 99 -6.13 6.78 -10.37
N ALA A 100 -5.58 7.78 -9.69
CA ALA A 100 -5.99 8.08 -8.33
C ALA A 100 -7.46 8.51 -8.33
N VAL A 101 -8.21 8.03 -7.35
CA VAL A 101 -9.56 8.51 -7.09
C VAL A 101 -9.41 9.61 -6.04
N GLU A 102 -10.04 10.75 -6.26
CA GLU A 102 -10.09 11.80 -5.24
C GLU A 102 -10.85 11.24 -4.03
N ASP A 103 -10.20 11.26 -2.87
CA ASP A 103 -10.78 10.78 -1.62
C ASP A 103 -11.97 11.72 -1.27
N GLU A 104 -13.21 11.26 -1.49
CA GLU A 104 -14.45 11.94 -1.06
C GLU A 104 -14.64 11.80 0.47
N GLU A 105 -13.55 11.87 1.25
CA GLU A 105 -13.55 11.71 2.71
C GLU A 105 -13.84 13.02 3.46
N GLU A 106 -14.05 14.16 2.77
CA GLU A 106 -14.28 15.46 3.41
C GLU A 106 -15.75 15.72 3.83
N LEU A 107 -16.64 14.72 3.80
CA LEU A 107 -18.09 14.89 4.05
C LEU A 107 -18.66 14.15 5.28
N LEU A 108 -17.85 13.84 6.30
CA LEU A 108 -18.34 13.23 7.54
C LEU A 108 -17.92 13.97 8.82
N GLU A 109 -17.81 15.30 8.79
CA GLU A 109 -17.90 16.14 10.00
C GLU A 109 -19.35 16.59 10.21
N GLY A 110 -20.22 15.65 10.59
CA GLY A 110 -21.64 15.89 10.84
C GLY A 110 -22.11 15.28 12.16
N GLU A 111 -22.22 16.15 13.17
CA GLU A 111 -23.07 16.05 14.37
C GLU A 111 -22.89 14.84 15.32
N VAL A 112 -22.20 15.08 16.44
CA VAL A 112 -22.52 14.42 17.71
C VAL A 112 -22.76 15.50 18.76
N ASP A 113 -24.02 15.91 18.90
CA ASP A 113 -24.52 16.70 20.02
C ASP A 113 -24.57 15.79 21.26
N THR A 114 -23.56 15.87 22.12
CA THR A 114 -23.54 15.17 23.41
C THR A 114 -24.31 15.97 24.46
N THR A 115 -25.64 15.80 24.47
CA THR A 115 -26.45 16.06 25.67
C THR A 115 -26.61 14.77 26.46
N GLU A 116 -25.54 14.39 27.19
CA GLU A 116 -25.62 13.31 28.18
C GLU A 116 -26.43 13.80 29.39
N THR A 117 -27.66 13.31 29.48
CA THR A 117 -28.47 13.31 30.70
C THR A 117 -28.06 12.09 31.51
N ASP A 118 -27.35 12.30 32.61
CA ASP A 118 -26.92 11.25 33.53
C ASP A 118 -28.11 10.84 34.41
N SER A 119 -28.57 9.60 34.30
CA SER A 119 -29.60 9.01 35.15
C SER A 119 -29.05 7.82 35.92
N GLU A 120 -29.04 8.02 37.25
CA GLU A 120 -29.38 7.05 38.31
C GLU A 120 -28.51 5.81 38.50
N GLU A 121 -27.98 5.64 39.73
CA GLU A 121 -28.44 4.57 40.63
C GLU A 121 -27.79 4.67 42.03
N ALA A 122 -28.62 4.70 43.08
CA ALA A 122 -28.38 4.01 44.34
C ALA A 122 -29.60 4.11 45.26
N VAL A 123 -30.45 3.07 45.29
CA VAL A 123 -31.34 2.82 46.43
C VAL A 123 -31.30 1.34 46.77
N SER A 124 -30.86 1.01 47.99
CA SER A 124 -31.57 0.09 48.90
C SER A 124 -30.74 -0.24 50.15
N ASN A 125 -31.20 0.34 51.27
CA ASN A 125 -31.44 -0.26 52.59
C ASN A 125 -30.37 -1.13 53.28
N ASN A 126 -30.02 -0.71 54.50
CA ASN A 126 -29.88 -1.65 55.61
C ASN A 126 -30.50 -1.07 56.89
N GLU A 127 -31.15 -1.96 57.62
CA GLU A 127 -32.09 -1.73 58.71
C GLU A 127 -31.47 -1.09 59.96
N ASP A 128 -32.30 -0.28 60.61
CA ASP A 128 -32.14 0.33 61.93
C ASP A 128 -32.64 -0.65 63.00
N THR A 129 -31.82 -0.93 64.03
CA THR A 129 -32.27 -1.58 65.27
C THR A 129 -31.62 -0.92 66.49
N SER A 130 -32.52 -0.46 67.37
CA SER A 130 -32.45 -0.12 68.81
C SER A 130 -31.66 1.12 69.25
N GLU A 131 -32.38 2.11 69.81
CA GLU A 131 -32.55 2.28 71.27
C GLU A 131 -33.61 3.38 71.61
N GLU A 132 -34.37 3.11 72.69
CA GLU A 132 -35.44 3.87 73.41
C GLU A 132 -36.87 3.98 72.84
#